data_AF-A0AAJ3FGY7-F1
#
_entry.id   AF-A0AAJ3FGY7-F1
#
_cell.length_a   1.000
_cell.length_b   1.000
_cell.length_c   1.000
_cell.angle_alpha   90.00
_cell.angle_beta   90.00
_cell.angle_gamma   90.00
#
_symmetry.space_group_name_H-M   'P 1'
#
loop_
_entity.id
_entity.type
_entity.pdbx_description
1 polymer ?
#
loop_
_entity_poly.entity_id
_entity_poly.type
_entity_poly.pdbx_seq_one_letter_code
_entity_poly.pdbx_strand_id
1 'polypeptide(L)' 'MMKIMITILRKDGECRTWTNSTAEEHLVMGLTAYAEGVKRCAESWEKETEEVERVLKEALESER' A
#
# COMPACT_ATOMS: atom_id res chain seq x y z
N MET A 1 23.86 3.54 2.85
CA MET A 1 23.13 3.41 4.13
C MET A 1 21.78 2.78 3.81
N MET A 2 21.33 1.77 4.56
CA MET A 2 20.05 1.10 4.29
C MET A 2 18.86 2.01 4.62
N LYS A 3 17.85 2.00 3.75
CA LYS A 3 16.61 2.77 3.87
C LYS A 3 15.49 1.85 4.31
N ILE A 4 14.65 2.33 5.23
CA ILE A 4 13.58 1.55 5.86
C ILE A 4 12.30 2.36 5.82
N MET A 5 11.20 1.69 5.48
CA MET A 5 9.84 2.16 5.63
C MET A 5 9.06 1.15 6.46
N ILE A 6 8.40 1.61 7.52
CA ILE A 6 7.57 0.77 8.40
C ILE A 6 6.16 1.31 8.36
N THR A 7 5.22 0.47 7.92
CA THR A 7 3.79 0.79 7.88
C THR A 7 3.06 -0.04 8.93
N ILE A 8 2.27 0.60 9.78
CA ILE A 8 1.52 -0.03 10.87
C ILE A 8 0.03 0.23 10.64
N LEU A 9 -0.72 -0.84 10.37
CA LEU A 9 -2.18 -0.83 10.38
C LEU A 9 -2.67 -1.16 11.79
N ARG A 10 -3.34 -0.21 12.43
CA ARG A 10 -3.93 -0.37 13.75
C ARG A 10 -5.28 -1.08 13.65
N LYS A 11 -5.75 -1.63 14.77
CA LYS A 11 -7.03 -2.36 14.85
C LYS A 11 -8.25 -1.48 14.57
N ASP A 12 -8.12 -0.18 14.77
CA ASP A 12 -9.13 0.83 14.48
C ASP A 12 -9.14 1.26 13.00
N GLY A 13 -8.28 0.66 12.16
CA GLY A 13 -8.15 1.00 10.75
C GLY A 13 -7.16 2.14 10.47
N GLU A 14 -6.64 2.85 11.48
CA GLU A 14 -5.63 3.88 11.25
C GLU A 14 -4.33 3.26 10.74
N CYS A 15 -3.84 3.77 9.61
CA CYS A 15 -2.54 3.39 9.07
C CYS A 15 -1.53 4.52 9.27
N ARG A 16 -0.35 4.20 9.81
CA ARG A 16 0.77 5.17 9.93
C ARG A 16 2.04 4.59 9.34
N THR A 17 2.77 5.45 8.63
CA THR A 17 4.05 5.08 8.01
C THR A 17 5.18 5.93 8.60
N TRP A 18 6.30 5.29 8.91
CA TRP A 18 7.53 5.95 9.32
C TRP A 18 8.68 5.55 8.39
N THR A 19 9.61 6.46 8.13
CA THR A 19 10.81 6.18 7.33
C THR A 19 12.03 6.99 7.76
N ASN A 20 13.23 6.49 7.48
CA ASN A 20 14.50 7.22 7.59
C ASN A 20 15.00 7.77 6.22
N SER A 21 14.12 7.85 5.23
CA SER A 21 14.40 8.25 3.85
C SER A 21 13.97 9.68 3.53
N THR A 22 14.38 10.20 2.37
CA THR A 22 13.80 11.46 1.85
C THR A 22 12.35 11.27 1.41
N ALA A 23 11.66 12.36 1.10
CA ALA A 23 10.27 12.32 0.65
C ALA A 23 10.11 11.56 -0.70
N GLU A 24 11.04 11.74 -1.62
CA GLU A 24 11.06 11.05 -2.92
C GLU A 24 11.32 9.56 -2.75
N GLU A 25 12.30 9.20 -1.92
CA GLU A 25 12.59 7.80 -1.59
C GLU A 25 11.40 7.14 -0.88
N HIS A 26 10.72 7.86 0.03
CA HIS A 26 9.48 7.40 0.66
C HIS A 26 8.42 7.06 -0.39
N LEU A 27 8.19 7.95 -1.35
CA LEU A 27 7.19 7.74 -2.39
C LEU A 27 7.52 6.50 -3.24
N VAL A 28 8.78 6.32 -3.62
CA VAL A 28 9.23 5.14 -4.37
C VAL A 28 8.96 3.86 -3.58
N MET A 29 9.35 3.81 -2.30
CA MET A 29 9.11 2.64 -1.44
C MET A 29 7.61 2.37 -1.25
N GLY A 30 6.80 3.42 -1.09
CA GLY A 30 5.34 3.34 -0.99
C GLY A 30 4.72 2.73 -2.25
N LEU A 31 5.11 3.19 -3.43
CA LEU A 31 4.64 2.66 -4.70
C LEU A 31 5.06 1.20 -4.92
N THR A 32 6.28 0.84 -4.54
CA THR A 32 6.74 -0.56 -4.57
C THR A 32 5.88 -1.44 -3.66
N ALA A 33 5.65 -1.02 -2.42
CA ALA A 33 4.82 -1.75 -1.47
C ALA A 33 3.38 -1.91 -1.96
N TYR A 34 2.80 -0.86 -2.56
CA TYR A 34 1.48 -0.92 -3.20
C TYR A 34 1.45 -1.95 -4.33
N ALA A 35 2.40 -1.88 -5.27
CA ALA A 35 2.44 -2.79 -6.42
C ALA A 35 2.62 -4.26 -6.00
N GLU A 36 3.42 -4.54 -4.98
CA GLU A 36 3.54 -5.88 -4.41
C GLU A 36 2.26 -6.32 -3.68
N GLY A 37 1.63 -5.40 -2.94
CA GLY A 37 0.37 -5.66 -2.23
C GLY A 37 -0.78 -6.01 -3.18
N VAL A 38 -0.91 -5.28 -4.28
CA VAL A 38 -1.91 -5.55 -5.33
C VAL A 38 -1.73 -6.94 -5.91
N LYS A 39 -0.48 -7.33 -6.25
CA LYS A 39 -0.19 -8.67 -6.77
C LYS A 39 -0.55 -9.77 -5.78
N ARG A 40 -0.20 -9.61 -4.50
CA ARG A 40 -0.56 -10.57 -3.46
C ARG A 40 -2.07 -10.70 -3.27
N CYS A 41 -2.80 -9.59 -3.35
CA CYS A 41 -4.26 -9.62 -3.29
C CYS A 41 -4.86 -10.30 -4.52
N ALA A 42 -4.33 -10.02 -5.72
CA ALA A 42 -4.75 -10.64 -6.97
C ALA A 42 -4.61 -12.17 -6.89
N GLU A 43 -3.45 -12.65 -6.43
CA GLU A 43 -3.20 -14.08 -6.17
C GLU A 43 -4.16 -14.65 -5.12
N SER A 44 -4.33 -13.96 -3.98
CA SER A 44 -5.18 -14.44 -2.88
C SER A 44 -6.67 -14.41 -3.20
N TRP A 45 -7.12 -13.51 -4.07
CA TRP A 45 -8.52 -13.33 -4.43
C TRP A 45 -8.88 -14.06 -5.73
N GLU A 46 -7.90 -14.70 -6.39
CA GLU A 46 -8.05 -15.32 -7.72
C GLU A 46 -8.61 -14.33 -8.75
N LYS A 47 -8.03 -13.12 -8.80
CA LYS A 47 -8.48 -12.01 -9.64
C LYS A 47 -7.31 -11.39 -10.40
N GLU A 48 -7.63 -10.70 -11.50
CA GLU A 48 -6.67 -9.84 -12.20
C GLU A 48 -6.28 -8.63 -11.35
N THR A 49 -5.06 -8.14 -11.54
CA THR A 49 -4.54 -6.99 -10.78
C THR A 49 -5.42 -5.75 -10.92
N GLU A 50 -5.95 -5.49 -12.10
CA GLU A 50 -6.81 -4.36 -12.44
C GLU A 50 -8.11 -4.37 -11.64
N GLU A 51 -8.64 -5.56 -11.34
CA GLU A 51 -9.86 -5.69 -10.53
C GLU A 51 -9.56 -5.37 -9.06
N VAL A 52 -8.42 -5.82 -8.54
CA VAL A 52 -7.97 -5.45 -7.20
C VAL A 52 -7.80 -3.93 -7.08
N GLU A 53 -7.13 -3.32 -8.06
CA GLU A 53 -6.93 -1.87 -8.06
C GLU A 53 -8.24 -1.09 -8.09
N ARG A 54 -9.25 -1.57 -8.81
CA ARG A 54 -10.59 -0.96 -8.82
C ARG A 54 -11.23 -1.02 -7.43
N VAL A 55 -11.22 -2.18 -6.78
CA VAL A 55 -11.77 -2.35 -5.42
C VAL A 55 -11.08 -1.43 -4.42
N LEU A 56 -9.74 -1.33 -4.49
CA LEU A 56 -8.97 -0.46 -3.59
C LEU A 56 -9.28 1.03 -3.81
N LYS A 57 -9.44 1.47 -5.06
CA LYS A 57 -9.84 2.85 -5.38
C LYS A 57 -11.23 3.18 -4.84
N GLU A 58 -12.20 2.30 -5.05
CA GLU A 58 -13.57 2.48 -4.55
C GLU A 58 -13.59 2.57 -3.01
N ALA A 59 -12.80 1.74 -2.32
CA ALA A 59 -12.68 1.80 -0.87
C ALA A 59 -12.12 3.16 -0.39
N LEU A 60 -11.02 3.62 -1.00
CA LEU A 60 -10.39 4.91 -0.65
C LEU A 60 -11.28 6.13 -0.92
N GLU A 61 -12.10 6.08 -1.96
CA GLU A 61 -13.06 7.14 -2.28
C GLU A 61 -14.25 7.15 -1.32
N SER A 62 -14.64 6.00 -0.77
CA SER A 62 -15.73 5.88 0.20
C SER A 62 -15.35 6.28 1.63
N GLU A 63 -14.06 6.31 1.96
CA GLU A 63 -13.55 6.79 3.25
C GLU A 63 -13.43 8.33 3.31
N ARG A 64 -13.80 9.03 2.24
CA ARG A 64 -13.63 10.48 2.06
C ARG A 64 -14.95 11.24 2.18
#